data_AF-A0A7S2UXI0-F1
#
_entry.id   AF-A0A7S2UXI0-F1
#
_cell.length_a   1.000
_cell.length_b   1.000
_cell.length_c   1.000
_cell.angle_alpha   90.00
_cell.angle_beta   90.00
_cell.angle_gamma   90.00
#
_symmetry.space_group_name_H-M   'P 1'
#
loop_
_entity.id
_entity.type
_entity.pdbx_description
1 polymer ?
#
loop_
_entity_poly.entity_id
_entity_poly.type
_entity_poly.pdbx_seq_one_letter_code
_entity_poly.pdbx_strand_id
1 'polypeptide(L)'
;FRKDNPAVAGLTQWLTALCPGVEDLLEDASCGVVLQQRMMNLPLQLVPHLHTSLMEDFQWATENEITEEHRQQFSSMKRLLVLSPCQVVQGTSGGASSS
;
A
#
# COMPACT_ATOMS: atom_id res chain seq x y z
N PHE A 1 -1.37 14.12 -0.38
CA PHE A 1 -1.13 13.47 0.92
C PHE A 1 -1.46 14.47 2.04
N ARG A 2 -2.47 14.22 2.90
CA ARG A 2 -2.89 15.15 3.96
C ARG A 2 -2.00 15.00 5.20
N LYS A 3 -0.96 15.84 5.30
CA LYS A 3 0.05 15.81 6.40
C LYS A 3 -0.54 16.23 7.77
N ASP A 4 -1.74 16.79 7.79
CA ASP A 4 -2.50 17.19 8.99
C ASP A 4 -3.10 16.01 9.76
N ASN A 5 -3.16 14.81 9.16
CA ASN A 5 -3.65 13.62 9.84
C ASN A 5 -2.53 12.97 10.68
N PRO A 6 -2.71 12.78 12.00
CA PRO A 6 -1.67 12.22 12.87
C PRO A 6 -1.26 10.79 12.50
N ALA A 7 -2.17 9.99 11.94
CA ALA A 7 -1.84 8.64 11.46
C ALA A 7 -0.93 8.70 10.22
N VAL A 8 -1.16 9.67 9.34
CA VAL A 8 -0.35 9.89 8.12
C VAL A 8 1.03 10.42 8.49
N ALA A 9 1.11 11.32 9.47
CA ALA A 9 2.38 11.82 10.00
C ALA A 9 3.20 10.68 10.64
N GLY A 10 2.57 9.84 11.47
CA GLY A 10 3.23 8.69 12.09
C GLY A 10 3.71 7.66 11.05
N LEU A 11 2.90 7.36 10.03
CA LEU A 11 3.28 6.47 8.94
C LEU A 11 4.49 7.02 8.16
N THR A 12 4.47 8.31 7.83
CA THR A 12 5.56 8.98 7.11
C THR A 12 6.86 8.88 7.91
N GLN A 13 6.82 9.23 9.20
CA GLN A 13 7.98 9.15 10.08
C GLN A 13 8.53 7.71 10.18
N TRP A 14 7.65 6.72 10.29
CA TRP A 14 8.03 5.31 10.34
C TRP A 14 8.69 4.84 9.04
N LEU A 15 8.13 5.20 7.89
CA LEU A 15 8.70 4.86 6.57
C LEU A 15 10.07 5.51 6.37
N THR A 16 10.21 6.78 6.70
CA THR A 16 11.49 7.51 6.63
C THR A 16 12.56 6.85 7.49
N ALA A 17 12.21 6.39 8.69
CA ALA A 17 13.15 5.71 9.57
C ALA A 17 13.60 4.34 9.03
N LEU A 18 12.73 3.64 8.29
CA LEU A 18 13.05 2.33 7.71
C LEU A 18 13.81 2.41 6.39
N CYS A 19 13.46 3.38 5.55
CA CYS A 19 14.00 3.53 4.20
C CYS A 19 14.36 5.00 3.95
N PRO A 20 15.65 5.38 4.15
CA PRO A 20 16.12 6.71 3.78
C PRO A 20 15.88 6.99 2.30
N GLY A 21 15.37 8.17 1.95
CA GLY A 21 15.05 8.56 0.56
C GLY A 21 13.64 8.22 0.10
N VAL A 22 12.80 7.61 0.96
CA VAL A 22 11.37 7.50 0.70
C VAL A 22 10.65 8.84 0.86
N GLU A 23 11.27 9.83 1.50
CA GLU A 23 10.68 11.16 1.70
C GLU A 23 10.34 11.81 0.36
N ASP A 24 11.26 11.77 -0.61
CA ASP A 24 11.06 12.33 -1.95
C ASP A 24 9.84 11.73 -2.65
N LEU A 25 9.58 10.44 -2.42
CA LEU A 25 8.41 9.74 -2.96
C LEU A 25 7.12 10.12 -2.22
N LEU A 26 7.18 10.33 -0.91
CA LEU A 26 6.02 10.72 -0.09
C LEU A 26 5.64 12.20 -0.26
N GLU A 27 6.59 13.04 -0.65
CA GLU A 27 6.37 14.46 -0.97
C GLU A 27 5.85 14.68 -2.39
N ASP A 28 6.08 13.72 -3.29
CA ASP A 28 5.52 13.76 -4.64
C ASP A 28 4.00 13.53 -4.61
N ALA A 29 3.26 14.59 -4.96
CA ALA A 29 1.80 14.56 -5.04
C ALA A 29 1.27 13.55 -6.09
N SER A 30 2.11 13.12 -7.03
CA SER A 30 1.76 12.08 -8.01
C SER A 30 1.95 10.65 -7.48
N CYS A 31 2.41 10.48 -6.24
CA CYS A 31 2.56 9.18 -5.59
C CYS A 31 1.43 8.93 -4.59
N GLY A 32 0.64 7.87 -4.82
CA GLY A 32 -0.28 7.31 -3.84
C GLY A 32 0.39 6.27 -2.96
N VAL A 33 -0.16 6.04 -1.77
CA VAL A 33 0.29 4.96 -0.87
C VAL A 33 -0.85 3.96 -0.69
N VAL A 34 -0.57 2.69 -0.94
CA VAL A 34 -1.50 1.57 -0.75
C VAL A 34 -1.00 0.72 0.40
N LEU A 35 -1.80 0.62 1.45
CA LEU A 35 -1.57 -0.29 2.56
C LEU A 35 -2.31 -1.59 2.27
N GLN A 36 -1.57 -2.69 2.16
CA GLN A 36 -2.14 -4.00 1.87
C GLN A 36 -1.74 -5.01 2.96
N GLN A 37 -2.75 -5.64 3.55
CA GLN A 37 -2.56 -6.76 4.47
C GLN A 37 -3.37 -7.96 3.97
N ARG A 38 -2.73 -9.12 3.91
CA ARG A 38 -3.38 -10.36 3.46
C ARG A 38 -4.15 -11.01 4.62
N MET A 39 -5.38 -11.46 4.37
CA MET A 39 -6.05 -12.39 5.26
C MET A 39 -5.45 -13.78 5.08
N MET A 40 -5.08 -14.45 6.17
CA MET A 40 -4.41 -15.76 6.13
C MET A 40 -5.25 -16.85 5.45
N ASN A 41 -6.57 -16.73 5.50
CA ASN A 41 -7.50 -17.73 4.96
C ASN A 41 -8.06 -17.37 3.57
N LEU A 42 -7.55 -16.31 2.93
CA LEU A 42 -8.03 -15.91 1.61
C LEU A 42 -7.38 -16.76 0.51
N PRO A 43 -8.17 -17.45 -0.34
CA PRO A 43 -7.64 -18.17 -1.49
C PRO A 43 -6.80 -17.27 -2.41
N LEU A 44 -5.65 -17.77 -2.85
CA LEU A 44 -4.74 -17.01 -3.73
C LEU A 44 -5.42 -16.55 -5.03
N GLN A 45 -6.39 -17.31 -5.51
CA GLN A 45 -7.17 -17.02 -6.73
C GLN A 45 -8.02 -15.74 -6.63
N LEU A 46 -8.32 -15.27 -5.41
CA LEU A 46 -9.09 -14.03 -5.20
C LEU A 46 -8.21 -12.78 -5.18
N VAL A 47 -6.89 -12.92 -5.02
CA VAL A 47 -5.99 -11.74 -4.97
C VAL A 47 -6.05 -10.90 -6.24
N PRO A 48 -5.98 -11.48 -7.46
CA PRO A 48 -6.15 -10.69 -8.67
C PRO A 48 -7.47 -9.92 -8.71
N HIS A 49 -8.57 -10.56 -8.30
CA HIS A 49 -9.90 -9.93 -8.27
C HIS A 49 -9.95 -8.74 -7.31
N LEU A 50 -9.33 -8.84 -6.14
CA LEU A 50 -9.25 -7.72 -5.20
C LEU A 50 -8.46 -6.53 -5.76
N HIS A 51 -7.35 -6.80 -6.46
CA HIS A 51 -6.58 -5.75 -7.12
C HIS A 51 -7.35 -5.13 -8.28
N THR A 52 -8.08 -5.93 -9.07
CA THR A 52 -8.94 -5.44 -10.15
C THR A 52 -10.03 -4.52 -9.60
N SER A 53 -10.78 -4.95 -8.59
CA SER A 53 -11.83 -4.12 -8.00
C SER A 53 -11.28 -2.82 -7.40
N LEU A 54 -10.12 -2.86 -6.74
CA LEU A 54 -9.48 -1.64 -6.25
C LEU A 54 -9.11 -0.68 -7.40
N MET A 55 -8.65 -1.20 -8.53
CA MET A 55 -8.34 -0.39 -9.71
C MET A 55 -9.61 0.20 -10.35
N GLU A 56 -10.70 -0.58 -10.39
CA GLU A 56 -12.01 -0.11 -10.86
C GLU A 56 -12.53 1.02 -9.97
N ASP A 57 -12.43 0.89 -8.65
CA ASP A 57 -12.81 1.94 -7.69
C ASP A 57 -11.96 3.21 -7.88
N PHE A 58 -10.65 3.05 -8.09
CA PHE A 58 -9.75 4.15 -8.36
C PHE A 58 -10.09 4.87 -9.68
N GLN A 59 -10.37 4.11 -10.74
CA GLN A 59 -10.79 4.67 -12.02
C GLN A 59 -12.12 5.40 -11.89
N TRP A 60 -13.09 4.79 -11.19
CA TRP A 60 -14.38 5.41 -10.94
C TRP A 60 -14.23 6.75 -10.21
N ALA A 61 -13.39 6.81 -9.17
CA ALA A 61 -13.11 8.06 -8.43
C ALA A 61 -12.46 9.12 -9.31
N THR A 62 -11.56 8.73 -10.22
CA THR A 62 -10.93 9.66 -11.16
C THR A 62 -11.94 10.33 -12.09
N GLU A 63 -12.98 9.58 -12.51
CA GLU A 63 -13.99 10.05 -13.46
C GLU A 63 -15.19 10.75 -12.79
N ASN A 64 -15.56 10.33 -11.57
CA ASN A 64 -16.83 10.69 -10.94
C ASN A 64 -16.71 11.53 -9.66
N GLU A 65 -15.50 11.81 -9.16
CA GLU A 65 -15.37 12.51 -7.89
C GLU A 65 -15.94 13.94 -7.95
N ILE A 66 -16.73 14.31 -6.93
CA ILE A 66 -17.59 15.51 -6.95
C ILE A 66 -16.78 16.79 -6.76
N THR A 67 -15.72 16.74 -5.97
CA THR A 67 -14.85 17.89 -5.70
C THR A 67 -13.71 17.97 -6.71
N GLU A 68 -13.57 19.13 -7.35
CA GLU A 68 -12.51 19.40 -8.33
C GLU A 68 -11.11 19.16 -7.74
N GLU A 69 -10.89 19.51 -6.47
CA GLU A 69 -9.62 19.29 -5.78
C GLU A 69 -9.25 17.79 -5.69
N HIS A 70 -10.20 16.94 -5.28
CA HIS A 70 -9.93 15.50 -5.16
C HIS A 70 -9.80 14.86 -6.54
N ARG A 71 -10.61 15.28 -7.53
CA ARG A 71 -10.50 14.80 -8.90
C ARG A 71 -9.12 15.08 -9.50
N GLN A 72 -8.57 16.27 -9.25
CA GLN A 72 -7.20 16.62 -9.66
C GLN A 72 -6.14 15.80 -8.91
N GLN A 73 -6.35 15.51 -7.62
CA GLN A 73 -5.46 14.63 -6.86
C GLN A 73 -5.44 13.20 -7.42
N PHE A 74 -6.60 12.62 -7.75
CA PHE A 74 -6.67 11.29 -8.38
C PHE A 74 -6.06 11.29 -9.78
N SER A 75 -6.38 12.29 -10.61
CA SER A 75 -5.90 12.39 -12.00
C SER A 75 -4.39 12.63 -12.10
N SER A 76 -3.78 13.28 -11.10
CA SER A 76 -2.34 13.56 -11.07
C SER A 76 -1.52 12.39 -10.52
N MET A 77 -2.16 11.38 -9.94
CA MET A 77 -1.49 10.22 -9.38
C MET A 77 -1.00 9.28 -10.48
N LYS A 78 0.31 9.08 -10.55
CA LYS A 78 1.00 8.25 -11.58
C LYS A 78 1.71 7.03 -11.00
N ARG A 79 1.97 7.06 -9.69
CA ARG A 79 2.73 6.02 -8.99
C ARG A 79 1.99 5.56 -7.76
N LEU A 80 2.16 4.29 -7.42
CA LEU A 80 1.63 3.68 -6.22
C LEU A 80 2.77 3.02 -5.43
N LEU A 81 2.96 3.48 -4.19
CA LEU A 81 3.83 2.83 -3.21
C LEU A 81 2.99 1.80 -2.45
N VAL A 82 3.25 0.51 -2.69
CA VAL A 82 2.56 -0.58 -2.02
C VAL A 82 3.35 -1.01 -0.79
N LEU A 83 2.72 -0.93 0.37
CA LEU A 83 3.29 -1.39 1.64
C LEU A 83 2.58 -2.68 2.05
N SER A 84 3.36 -3.73 2.25
CA SER A 84 2.84 -5.05 2.65
C SER A 84 3.75 -5.69 3.70
N PRO A 85 3.18 -6.24 4.79
CA PRO A 85 3.97 -6.94 5.79
C PRO A 85 4.52 -8.24 5.19
N CYS A 86 5.83 -8.43 5.32
CA CYS A 86 6.49 -9.68 4.93
C CYS A 86 6.65 -10.54 6.18
N GLN A 87 6.05 -11.73 6.17
CA GLN A 87 6.32 -12.74 7.19
C GLN A 87 7.35 -13.72 6.64
N VAL A 88 8.48 -13.85 7.34
CA VAL A 88 9.47 -14.87 7.04
C VAL A 88 8.98 -16.17 7.67
N VAL A 89 8.55 -17.13 6.85
CA VAL A 89 8.28 -18.48 7.33
C VAL A 89 9.65 -19.12 7.60
N GLN A 90 10.02 -19.23 8.88
CA GLN A 90 11.19 -20.02 9.25
C GLN A 90 10.87 -21.48 8.94
N GLY A 91 11.46 -22.00 7.87
CA GLY A 91 11.41 -23.43 7.59
C GLY A 91 12.00 -24.17 8.78
N THR A 92 11.19 -25.01 9.43
CA THR A 92 11.65 -25.99 10.40
C THR A 92 12.69 -26.86 9.71
N SER A 93 13.97 -26.62 10.00
CA SER A 93 15.04 -27.57 9.71
C SER A 93 14.75 -28.81 10.56
N GLY A 94 14.15 -29.82 9.93
CA GLY A 94 13.92 -31.12 10.54
C GLY A 94 15.23 -31.78 10.90
N GLY A 95 15.72 -31.54 12.10
CA GLY A 95 16.75 -32.35 12.75
C GLY A 95 16.13 -33.67 13.19
N ALA A 96 16.05 -34.63 12.27
CA ALA A 96 15.86 -36.03 12.63
C ALA A 96 17.10 -36.50 13.40
N SER A 97 17.03 -36.48 14.73
CA SER A 97 17.96 -37.20 15.59
C SER A 97 17.38 -38.59 15.84
N SER A 98 17.90 -39.59 15.13
CA SER A 98 17.71 -40.99 15.48
C SER A 98 18.65 -41.34 16.63
N SER A 99 18.11 -41.79 17.75
CA SER A 99 18.80 -42.57 18.79
C SER A 99 17.80 -43.54 19.40
#